data_AF-A0A1V5GL13-F1
#
_entry.id   AF-A0A1V5GL13-F1
#
_cell.length_a   1.000
_cell.length_b   1.000
_cell.length_c   1.000
_cell.angle_alpha   90.00
_cell.angle_beta   90.00
_cell.angle_gamma   90.00
#
_symmetry.space_group_name_H-M   'P 1'
#
loop_
_entity.id
_entity.type
_entity.pdbx_description
1 polymer ?
#
loop_
_entity_poly.entity_id
_entity_poly.type
_entity_poly.pdbx_seq_one_letter_code
_entity_poly.pdbx_strand_id
1 'polypeptide(L)'
;MGWIVDGENAAVPGVPDSAEAARRLLTMSQDQATSPMALDGAYYLFKIAETRPAETAPFERVEASIQQRLLMEREMGLQQQLIDRLMAAENARIFEDAFGAAPAPAPTAEE
;
A
#
# COMPACT_ATOMS: atom_id res chain seq x y z
N MET A 1 16.53 20.12 -4.10
CA MET A 1 15.10 20.49 -3.96
C MET A 1 14.36 19.21 -3.61
N GLY A 2 13.92 19.06 -2.36
CA GLY A 2 13.21 17.88 -1.88
C GLY A 2 11.75 18.20 -1.64
N TRP A 3 10.85 17.28 -1.98
CA TRP A 3 9.42 17.38 -1.68
C TRP A 3 9.10 16.50 -0.48
N ILE A 4 8.23 16.97 0.42
CA ILE A 4 7.75 16.24 1.59
C ILE A 4 6.32 15.80 1.30
N VAL A 5 6.01 14.51 1.48
CA VAL A 5 4.66 13.94 1.30
C VAL A 5 4.21 13.34 2.62
N ASP A 6 2.99 13.65 3.05
CA ASP A 6 2.41 13.07 4.27
C ASP A 6 2.22 11.55 4.10
N GLY A 7 2.62 10.77 5.10
CA GLY A 7 2.50 9.31 5.13
C GLY A 7 3.72 8.52 4.62
N GLU A 8 4.08 8.62 3.34
CA GLU A 8 5.02 7.68 2.71
C GLU A 8 6.49 8.12 2.76
N ASN A 9 6.76 9.42 2.88
CA ASN A 9 8.11 9.95 2.92
C ASN A 9 8.15 11.27 3.71
N ALA A 10 7.93 11.16 5.03
CA ALA A 10 8.03 12.28 5.97
C ALA A 10 9.50 12.68 6.26
N ALA A 11 10.44 12.27 5.41
CA ALA A 11 11.86 12.57 5.55
C ALA A 11 12.24 13.77 4.68
N VAL A 12 12.74 14.83 5.29
CA VAL A 12 13.35 15.97 4.61
C VAL A 12 14.75 15.58 4.15
N PRO A 13 15.09 15.67 2.85
CA PRO A 13 16.41 15.29 2.36
C PRO A 13 17.53 16.07 3.07
N GLY A 14 18.46 15.34 3.68
CA GLY A 14 19.59 15.92 4.42
C GLY A 14 19.32 16.23 5.89
N VAL A 15 18.14 15.87 6.43
CA VAL A 15 17.80 16.04 7.85
C VAL A 15 17.46 14.68 8.46
N PRO A 16 18.28 14.16 9.39
CA PRO A 16 17.96 12.95 10.14
C PRO A 16 16.76 13.22 11.08
N ASP A 17 15.92 12.20 11.25
CA ASP A 17 14.68 12.22 12.06
C ASP A 17 13.74 13.41 11.82
N SER A 18 13.38 13.63 10.55
CA SER A 18 12.59 14.78 10.12
C SER A 18 11.07 14.58 10.20
N ALA A 19 10.58 13.48 10.77
CA ALA A 19 9.15 13.17 10.81
C ALA A 19 8.35 14.22 11.62
N GLU A 20 8.87 14.67 12.77
CA GLU A 20 8.24 15.71 13.57
C GLU A 20 8.31 17.09 12.89
N ALA A 21 9.42 17.38 12.23
CA ALA A 21 9.61 18.61 11.48
C ALA A 21 8.65 18.67 10.28
N ALA A 22 8.51 17.58 9.54
CA ALA A 22 7.62 17.46 8.39
C ALA A 22 6.16 17.75 8.76
N ARG A 23 5.65 17.19 9.87
CA ARG A 23 4.28 17.44 10.34
C ARG A 23 4.05 18.92 10.65
N ARG A 24 5.00 19.56 11.32
CA ARG A 24 4.94 21.00 11.63
C ARG A 24 4.96 21.84 10.35
N LEU A 25 5.84 21.51 9.41
CA LEU A 25 5.96 22.23 8.14
C LEU A 25 4.70 22.09 7.27
N LEU A 26 4.07 20.91 7.23
CA LEU A 26 2.85 20.67 6.45
C LEU A 26 1.63 21.42 7.00
N THR A 27 1.65 21.83 8.28
CA THR A 27 0.54 22.59 8.89
C THR A 27 0.69 24.11 8.71
N MET A 28 1.87 24.58 8.28
CA MET A 28 2.16 26.01 8.19
C MET A 28 1.78 26.59 6.83
N SER A 29 1.45 27.89 6.82
CA SER A 29 1.06 28.62 5.61
C SER A 29 2.26 28.87 4.70
N GLN A 30 1.99 28.95 3.39
CA GLN A 30 3.00 29.26 2.37
C GLN A 30 3.76 30.56 2.71
N ASP A 31 5.05 30.61 2.39
CA ASP A 31 5.99 31.73 2.64
C ASP A 31 6.34 32.06 4.10
N GLN A 32 5.89 31.28 5.08
CA GLN A 32 6.44 31.41 6.44
C GLN A 32 7.80 30.72 6.59
N ALA A 33 8.73 31.44 7.21
CA ALA A 33 9.97 30.87 7.74
C ALA A 33 9.69 30.33 9.15
N THR A 34 10.17 29.12 9.45
CA THR A 34 10.02 28.54 10.78
C THR A 34 10.98 29.16 11.78
N SER A 35 10.66 29.12 13.07
CA SER A 35 11.68 29.30 14.11
C SER A 35 12.76 28.22 13.98
N PRO A 36 14.02 28.46 14.41
CA PRO A 36 15.08 27.46 14.36
C PRO A 36 14.63 26.17 15.07
N MET A 37 14.58 25.07 14.32
CA MET A 37 14.18 23.77 14.86
C MET A 37 15.46 22.99 15.19
N ALA A 38 15.60 22.58 16.44
CA ALA A 38 16.70 21.73 16.88
C ALA A 38 16.37 20.28 16.51
N LEU A 39 17.10 19.72 15.55
CA LEU A 39 17.00 18.33 15.11
C LEU A 39 18.41 17.74 15.18
N ASP A 40 18.58 16.65 15.93
CA ASP A 40 19.87 15.94 16.12
C ASP A 40 21.09 16.85 16.39
N GLY A 41 20.91 17.84 17.26
CA GLY A 41 22.01 18.73 17.68
C GLY A 41 22.41 19.82 16.68
N ALA A 42 21.66 19.99 15.58
CA ALA A 42 21.82 21.07 14.64
C ALA A 42 20.53 21.93 14.55
N TYR A 43 20.71 23.21 14.22
CA TYR A 43 19.60 24.14 14.01
C TYR A 43 19.30 24.24 12.52
N TYR A 44 18.07 23.90 12.15
CA TYR A 44 17.59 24.00 10.79
C TYR A 44 16.55 25.13 10.67
N LEU A 45 16.65 25.89 9.58
CA LEU A 45 15.69 26.92 9.19
C LEU A 45 15.04 26.50 7.88
N PHE A 46 13.72 26.34 7.89
CA PHE A 46 12.96 25.95 6.70
C PHE A 46 12.12 27.14 6.22
N LYS A 47 12.09 27.33 4.90
CA LYS A 47 11.17 28.24 4.22
C LYS A 47 10.26 27.42 3.31
N ILE A 48 8.94 27.54 3.50
CA ILE A 48 7.95 26.86 2.66
C ILE A 48 7.82 27.61 1.35
N ALA A 49 8.29 27.01 0.25
CA ALA A 49 8.22 27.62 -1.07
C ALA A 49 6.85 27.40 -1.74
N GLU A 50 6.29 26.20 -1.61
CA GLU A 50 5.03 25.79 -2.25
C GLU A 50 4.32 24.76 -1.38
N THR A 51 3.02 24.92 -1.18
CA THR A 51 2.16 23.93 -0.51
C THR A 51 1.15 23.43 -1.52
N ARG A 52 1.16 22.13 -1.81
CA ARG A 52 0.15 21.48 -2.66
C ARG A 52 -0.84 20.73 -1.77
N PRO A 53 -2.13 21.07 -1.77
CA PRO A 53 -3.11 20.23 -1.11
C PRO A 53 -3.11 18.87 -1.79
N ALA A 54 -3.30 17.80 -1.00
CA ALA A 54 -3.57 16.49 -1.57
C ALA A 54 -4.89 16.61 -2.36
N GLU A 55 -4.80 16.61 -3.69
CA GLU A 55 -5.98 16.56 -4.54
C GLU A 55 -6.60 15.17 -4.40
N THR A 56 -7.60 15.05 -3.53
CA THR A 56 -8.50 13.91 -3.56
C THR A 56 -9.25 14.00 -4.89
N ALA A 57 -9.00 13.07 -5.81
CA ALA A 57 -9.74 13.01 -7.07
C ALA A 57 -11.25 13.03 -6.75
N PRO A 58 -12.07 13.83 -7.47
CA PRO A 58 -13.49 13.93 -7.18
C PRO A 58 -14.13 12.55 -7.27
N PHE A 59 -15.01 12.24 -6.32
CA PHE A 59 -15.66 10.93 -6.16
C PHE A 59 -16.19 10.37 -7.49
N GLU A 60 -16.77 11.23 -8.33
CA GLU A 60 -17.29 10.90 -9.67
C GLU A 60 -16.25 10.24 -10.61
N ARG A 61 -14.96 10.57 -10.49
CA ARG A 61 -13.90 9.96 -11.31
C ARG A 61 -13.43 8.60 -10.76
N VAL A 62 -13.60 8.38 -9.46
CA VAL A 62 -13.08 7.19 -8.75
C VAL A 62 -14.19 6.18 -8.47
N GLU A 63 -15.46 6.58 -8.56
CA GLU A 63 -16.63 5.76 -8.23
C GLU A 63 -16.63 4.42 -8.97
N ALA A 64 -16.43 4.44 -10.29
CA ALA A 64 -16.41 3.21 -11.10
C ALA A 64 -15.31 2.24 -10.65
N SER A 65 -14.12 2.76 -10.32
CA SER A 65 -12.99 1.95 -9.85
C SER A 65 -13.22 1.37 -8.45
N ILE A 66 -13.83 2.17 -7.56
CA ILE A 66 -14.16 1.76 -6.19
C ILE A 66 -15.27 0.70 -6.21
N GLN A 67 -16.31 0.89 -7.04
CA GLN A 67 -17.38 -0.08 -7.22
C GLN A 67 -16.86 -1.42 -7.75
N GLN A 68 -16.01 -1.40 -8.79
CA GLN A 68 -15.42 -2.64 -9.32
C GLN A 68 -14.60 -3.39 -8.27
N ARG A 69 -13.77 -2.66 -7.51
CA ARG A 69 -12.97 -3.27 -6.44
C ARG A 69 -13.84 -3.86 -5.33
N LEU A 70 -14.88 -3.15 -4.90
CA LEU A 70 -15.81 -3.63 -3.87
C LEU A 70 -16.60 -4.85 -4.32
N LEU A 71 -16.96 -4.92 -5.61
CA LEU A 71 -17.63 -6.10 -6.17
C LEU A 71 -16.70 -7.31 -6.16
N MET A 72 -15.44 -7.17 -6.60
CA MET A 72 -14.47 -8.27 -6.56
C MET A 72 -14.20 -8.75 -5.13
N GLU A 73 -14.02 -7.83 -4.17
CA GLU A 73 -13.81 -8.17 -2.77
C GLU A 73 -15.01 -8.95 -2.18
N ARG A 74 -16.24 -8.57 -2.53
CA ARG A 74 -17.46 -9.27 -2.11
C ARG A 74 -17.60 -10.65 -2.76
N GLU A 75 -17.31 -10.75 -4.06
CA GLU A 75 -17.37 -12.04 -4.78
C GLU A 75 -16.39 -13.04 -4.20
N MET A 76 -15.14 -12.64 -3.95
CA MET A 76 -14.13 -13.49 -3.31
C MET A 76 -14.57 -13.91 -1.90
N GLY A 77 -15.10 -12.97 -1.11
CA GLY A 77 -15.60 -13.27 0.23
C GLY A 77 -16.75 -14.28 0.23
N LEU A 78 -17.70 -14.15 -0.69
CA LEU A 78 -18.83 -15.07 -0.82
C LEU A 78 -18.39 -16.45 -1.33
N GLN A 79 -17.45 -16.50 -2.29
CA GLN A 79 -16.90 -17.75 -2.77
C GLN A 79 -16.19 -18.53 -1.66
N GLN A 80 -15.37 -17.85 -0.86
CA GLN A 80 -14.69 -18.49 0.27
C GLN A 80 -15.70 -19.05 1.28
N GLN A 81 -16.74 -18.29 1.62
CA GLN A 81 -17.80 -18.75 2.52
C GLN A 81 -18.54 -19.99 1.99
N LEU A 82 -18.78 -20.05 0.67
CA LEU A 82 -19.40 -21.21 0.05
C LEU A 82 -18.47 -22.43 0.09
N ILE A 83 -17.18 -22.24 -0.24
CA ILE A 83 -16.17 -23.30 -0.14
C ILE A 83 -16.10 -23.83 1.29
N ASP A 84 -15.96 -22.95 2.28
CA ASP A 84 -15.86 -23.33 3.68
C ASP A 84 -17.11 -24.11 4.13
N ARG A 85 -18.29 -23.66 3.70
CA ARG A 85 -19.56 -24.34 4.00
C ARG A 85 -19.64 -25.72 3.35
N LEU A 86 -19.22 -25.87 2.10
CA LEU A 86 -19.21 -27.15 1.39
C LEU A 86 -18.18 -28.11 2.01
N MET A 87 -16.97 -27.63 2.31
CA MET A 87 -15.92 -28.40 2.98
C MET A 87 -16.38 -28.89 4.36
N ALA A 88 -17.07 -28.04 5.13
CA ALA A 88 -17.63 -28.40 6.43
C ALA A 88 -18.82 -29.37 6.32
N ALA A 89 -19.64 -29.26 5.27
CA ALA A 89 -20.79 -30.14 5.06
C ALA A 89 -20.39 -31.52 4.53
N GLU A 90 -19.37 -31.61 3.67
CA GLU A 90 -19.00 -32.85 2.99
C GLU A 90 -17.88 -33.67 3.67
N ASN A 91 -17.28 -33.22 4.78
CA ASN A 91 -16.17 -33.95 5.42
C ASN A 91 -15.07 -34.35 4.41
N ALA A 92 -14.80 -33.48 3.44
CA ALA A 92 -13.85 -33.75 2.38
C ALA A 92 -12.43 -33.86 2.98
N ARG A 93 -11.90 -35.08 3.05
CA ARG A 93 -10.50 -35.34 3.38
C ARG A 93 -9.68 -35.22 2.10
N ILE A 94 -8.96 -34.12 1.95
CA ILE A 94 -7.99 -33.97 0.86
C ILE A 94 -6.81 -34.87 1.20
N PHE A 95 -6.64 -35.96 0.46
CA PHE A 95 -5.45 -36.81 0.56
C PHE A 95 -4.36 -36.20 -0.31
N GLU A 96 -3.38 -35.56 0.32
CA GLU A 96 -2.25 -34.88 -0.35
C GLU A 96 -1.34 -35.87 -1.13
N ASP A 97 -1.46 -37.18 -0.88
CA ASP A 97 -0.62 -38.22 -1.48
C ASP A 97 -0.86 -38.48 -2.98
N ALA A 98 -1.96 -37.99 -3.57
CA ALA A 98 -2.31 -38.29 -4.96
C ALA A 98 -1.68 -37.34 -6.01
N PHE A 99 -1.07 -36.23 -5.59
CA PHE A 99 -0.58 -35.19 -6.52
C PHE A 99 0.92 -35.27 -6.85
N GLY A 100 1.64 -36.27 -6.31
CA GLY A 100 3.10 -36.38 -6.43
C GLY A 100 3.64 -37.15 -7.65
N ALA A 101 2.78 -37.80 -8.45
CA ALA A 101 3.25 -38.57 -9.61
C ALA A 101 2.96 -37.83 -10.92
N ALA A 102 3.91 -37.00 -11.35
CA ALA A 102 3.97 -36.59 -12.75
C ALA A 102 3.98 -37.87 -13.62
N PRO A 103 3.12 -38.01 -14.64
CA PRO A 103 3.23 -39.13 -15.56
C PRO A 103 4.62 -39.07 -16.20
N ALA A 104 5.42 -40.11 -15.99
CA ALA A 104 6.75 -40.21 -16.59
C ALA A 104 6.63 -39.98 -18.11
N PRO A 105 7.53 -39.19 -18.72
CA PRO A 105 7.51 -39.03 -20.17
C PRO A 105 7.68 -40.41 -20.82
N ALA A 106 6.81 -40.71 -21.79
CA ALA A 106 6.79 -41.99 -22.50
C ALA A 106 8.19 -42.36 -23.03
N PRO A 107 8.61 -43.63 -22.97
CA PRO A 107 9.89 -44.04 -23.53
C PRO A 107 9.88 -43.77 -25.04
N THR A 108 10.77 -42.89 -25.48
CA THR A 108 11.12 -42.72 -26.89
C THR A 108 11.60 -44.06 -27.43
N ALA A 109 10.86 -44.61 -28.40
CA ALA A 109 11.36 -45.69 -29.23
C ALA A 109 12.53 -45.13 -30.05
N GLU A 110 13.75 -45.57 -29.73
CA GLU A 110 14.92 -45.42 -30.60
C GLU A 110 14.81 -46.46 -31.72
N GLU A 111 14.93 -45.97 -32.96
CA GLU A 111 15.04 -46.74 -34.21
C GLU A 111 16.51 -46.71 -34.69
#